data_AF-A0A9X1Z0B8-F1
#
_entry.id   AF-A0A9X1Z0B8-F1
#
_cell.length_a   1.000
_cell.length_b   1.000
_cell.length_c   1.000
_cell.angle_alpha   90.00
_cell.angle_beta   90.00
_cell.angle_gamma   90.00
#
_symmetry.space_group_name_H-M   'P 1'
#
loop_
_entity.id
_entity.type
_entity.pdbx_description
1 polymer ?
#
loop_
_entity_poly.entity_id
_entity_poly.type
_entity_poly.pdbx_seq_one_letter_code
_entity_poly.pdbx_strand_id
1 'polypeptide(L)' 'MNNVFILGGAGKIARRLAPQRVARGHQPRSLYRHSSQAQELEAQGDTPVGEAIQRLARD' A
#
# COMPACT_ATOMS: atom_id res chain seq x y z
N MET A 1 -14.26 3.92 9.36
CA MET A 1 -13.53 3.73 8.09
C MET A 1 -12.34 4.66 8.13
N ASN A 2 -11.11 4.12 8.12
CA ASN A 2 -9.89 4.90 8.33
C ASN A 2 -8.93 4.68 7.18
N ASN A 3 -8.16 5.70 6.84
CA ASN A 3 -7.08 5.62 5.86
C ASN A 3 -5.83 5.07 6.57
N VAL A 4 -5.24 4.00 6.03
CA VAL A 4 -4.05 3.35 6.59
C VAL A 4 -2.94 3.39 5.56
N PHE A 5 -1.92 4.22 5.78
CA PHE A 5 -0.77 4.28 4.87
C PHE A 5 0.25 3.20 5.24
N ILE A 6 0.64 2.37 4.29
CA ILE A 6 1.55 1.24 4.50
C ILE A 6 2.87 1.49 3.77
N LEU A 7 3.95 1.60 4.53
CA LEU A 7 5.30 1.63 4.00
C LEU A 7 5.80 0.22 3.74
N GLY A 8 6.33 -0.03 2.54
CA GLY A 8 6.72 -1.37 2.12
C GLY A 8 5.53 -2.28 1.84
N GLY A 9 4.50 -1.76 1.18
CA GLY A 9 3.23 -2.46 0.90
C GLY A 9 3.39 -3.81 0.20
N ALA A 10 4.38 -3.94 -0.68
CA ALA A 10 4.70 -5.18 -1.38
C ALA A 10 5.44 -6.23 -0.49
N GLY A 11 5.74 -5.90 0.76
CA GLY A 11 6.34 -6.82 1.73
C GLY A 11 5.43 -8.01 2.05
N LYS A 12 6.00 -9.14 2.49
CA LYS A 12 5.22 -10.35 2.83
C LYS A 12 4.17 -10.10 3.93
N ILE A 13 4.50 -9.24 4.89
CA ILE A 13 3.61 -8.91 6.01
C ILE A 13 2.50 -7.96 5.52
N ALA A 14 2.87 -6.89 4.81
CA ALA A 14 1.93 -5.90 4.32
C ALA A 14 0.86 -6.50 3.39
N ARG A 15 1.26 -7.42 2.50
CA ARG A 15 0.34 -8.17 1.63
C ARG A 15 -0.71 -9.01 2.37
N ARG A 16 -0.40 -9.43 3.60
CA ARG A 16 -1.37 -10.12 4.48
C ARG A 16 -2.19 -9.15 5.31
N LEU A 17 -1.64 -7.98 5.62
CA LEU A 17 -2.27 -6.96 6.43
C LEU A 17 -3.36 -6.21 5.66
N ALA A 18 -3.08 -5.81 4.42
CA ALA A 18 -3.99 -5.00 3.60
C ALA A 18 -5.38 -5.65 3.43
N PRO A 19 -5.51 -6.94 3.05
CA PRO A 19 -6.83 -7.59 2.97
C PRO A 19 -7.60 -7.59 4.30
N GLN A 20 -6.91 -7.75 5.43
CA GLN A 20 -7.53 -7.70 6.75
C GLN A 20 -8.03 -6.29 7.09
N ARG A 21 -7.36 -5.24 6.61
CA ARG A 21 -7.80 -3.85 6.79
C ARG A 21 -9.04 -3.59 5.94
N VAL A 22 -9.04 -4.03 4.69
CA VAL A 22 -10.19 -3.96 3.78
C VAL A 22 -11.40 -4.67 4.37
N ALA A 23 -11.21 -5.92 4.85
CA ALA A 23 -12.28 -6.71 5.47
C ALA A 23 -12.88 -6.04 6.73
N ARG A 24 -12.13 -5.15 7.39
CA ARG A 24 -12.59 -4.36 8.55
C ARG A 24 -13.15 -2.99 8.15
N GLY A 25 -13.32 -2.71 6.86
CA GLY A 25 -13.84 -1.44 6.35
C GLY A 25 -12.85 -0.27 6.44
N HIS A 26 -11.54 -0.55 6.42
CA HIS A 26 -10.50 0.46 6.29
C HIS A 26 -10.01 0.56 4.84
N GLN A 27 -9.35 1.67 4.52
CA GLN A 27 -8.77 1.92 3.20
C GLN A 27 -7.24 1.91 3.31
N PRO A 28 -6.59 0.76 3.11
CA PRO A 28 -5.14 0.71 3.01
C PRO A 28 -4.66 1.42 1.74
N ARG A 29 -3.53 2.10 1.87
CA ARG A 29 -2.83 2.77 0.78
C ARG A 29 -1.35 2.42 0.87
N SER A 30 -0.88 1.55 -0.01
CA SER A 30 0.45 0.97 0.06
C SER A 30 1.46 1.64 -0.86
N LEU A 31 2.57 2.08 -0.28
CA LEU A 31 3.73 2.52 -1.06
C LEU A 31 4.43 1.31 -1.69
N TYR A 32 4.69 1.40 -2.99
CA TYR A 32 5.48 0.43 -3.75
C TYR A 32 6.67 1.08 -4.46
N ARG A 33 7.65 0.27 -4.86
CA ARG A 33 8.87 0.75 -5.55
C ARG A 33 8.90 0.45 -7.04
N HIS A 34 8.27 -0.65 -7.46
CA HIS A 34 8.25 -1.08 -8.85
C HIS A 34 6.82 -1.15 -9.34
N SER A 35 6.56 -0.65 -10.55
CA SER A 35 5.22 -0.66 -11.16
C SER A 35 4.59 -2.04 -11.23
N SER A 36 5.40 -3.10 -11.36
CA SER A 36 4.95 -4.50 -11.33
C SER A 36 4.27 -4.91 -10.02
N GLN A 37 4.50 -4.19 -8.91
CA GLN A 37 3.89 -4.47 -7.61
C GLN A 37 2.48 -3.88 -7.48
N ALA A 38 2.10 -2.93 -8.32
CA ALA A 38 0.82 -2.22 -8.20
C ALA A 38 -0.38 -3.17 -8.39
N GLN A 39 -0.34 -4.02 -9.42
CA GLN A 39 -1.44 -4.95 -9.71
C GLN A 39 -1.69 -5.94 -8.57
N GLU A 40 -0.63 -6.44 -7.92
CA GLU A 40 -0.76 -7.36 -6.78
C GLU A 40 -1.40 -6.66 -5.56
N LEU A 41 -1.10 -5.38 -5.34
CA LEU A 41 -1.68 -4.57 -4.26
C LEU A 41 -3.16 -4.26 -4.53
N GLU A 42 -3.53 -3.90 -5.77
CA GLU A 42 -4.93 -3.66 -6.16
C GLU A 42 -5.78 -4.92 -5.98
N ALA A 43 -5.26 -6.09 -6.36
CA ALA A 43 -5.95 -7.37 -6.18
C ALA A 43 -6.25 -7.70 -4.71
N GLN A 44 -5.54 -7.06 -3.77
CA GLN A 44 -5.74 -7.19 -2.32
C GLN A 44 -6.72 -6.16 -1.74
N GLY A 45 -7.30 -5.30 -2.58
CA GLY A 45 -8.14 -4.18 -2.19
C GLY A 45 -7.35 -2.99 -1.61
N ASP A 46 -6.03 -2.98 -1.78
CA ASP A 46 -5.17 -1.86 -1.45
C ASP A 46 -5.21 -0.80 -2.56
N THR A 47 -4.98 0.46 -2.20
CA THR A 47 -4.74 1.53 -3.17
C THR A 47 -3.23 1.74 -3.33
N PRO A 48 -2.61 1.30 -4.43
CA PRO A 48 -1.18 1.49 -4.62
C PRO A 48 -0.83 2.98 -4.72
N VAL A 49 0.24 3.37 -4.05
CA VAL A 49 0.81 4.72 -4.11
C VAL A 49 2.23 4.61 -4.65
N GLY A 50 2.41 5.00 -5.91
CA GLY A 50 3.74 5.08 -6.54
C GLY A 50 4.51 6.33 -6.12
N GLU A 51 5.84 6.27 -6.19
CA GLU A 51 6.83 7.37 -6.08
C GLU A 51 6.63 8.47 -5.00
N ALA A 52 5.77 8.28 -4.01
CA ALA A 52 5.48 9.33 -3.03
C ALA A 52 6.63 9.62 -2.04
N ILE A 53 7.46 8.63 -1.68
CA ILE A 53 8.58 8.87 -0.75
C ILE A 53 9.78 9.56 -1.40
N GLN A 54 9.98 9.45 -2.72
CA GLN A 54 11.12 10.11 -3.37
C GLN A 54 11.04 11.64 -3.29
N ARG A 55 9.85 12.21 -3.06
CA ARG A 55 9.65 13.66 -2.87
C ARG A 55 9.92 14.16 -1.45
N LEU A 56 9.98 13.30 -0.43
CA LEU A 56 10.25 13.69 0.96
C LEU A 56 11.75 13.75 1.30
N ALA A 57 12.63 13.38 0.36
CA ALA A 57 14.08 13.32 0.57
C ALA A 57 14.83 14.50 -0.09
N ARG A 58 14.14 15.58 -0.45
CA ARG A 58 14.76 16.83 -0.89
C ARG A 58 14.20 17.99 -0.07
N ASP A 59 14.90 18.28 1.02
CA ASP A 59 15.09 19.62 1.55
C ASP A 59 16.61 19.88 1.55
#